data_AF-F4RW48-F1
#
_entry.id   AF-F4RW48-F1
#
_cell.length_a   1.000
_cell.length_b   1.000
_cell.length_c   1.000
_cell.angle_alpha   90.00
_cell.angle_beta   90.00
_cell.angle_gamma   90.00
#
_symmetry.space_group_name_H-M   'P 1'
#
loop_
_entity.id
_entity.type
_entity.pdbx_description
1 polymer ?
#
loop_
_entity_poly.entity_id
_entity_poly.type
_entity_poly.pdbx_seq_one_letter_code
_entity_poly.pdbx_strand_id
1 'polypeptide(L)'
;MVRDRLKESWITLGRRERERRRWGKEIESESESQNVLSRMCWETRRLMSWWIEEMISHFWINVINLNLMRFMDQLNTIKTNLNFKSLGILHTHFLFKVSFGLCLFEIDLLKSLLKKCLRLSDELDCSEFELFPPLLFQSDQIGHQTPNGNPPNEGINPIKVRLKKVKELGIEFKSDLKDFFEILSRINHQPEKPSTGLGGISQTIDQSTIMMGGMGGSIPGWLESLGNGDEGDEVLRESRLEVSVFKRMVMSELLSKLDFSGFFSDPSGDDNEGLERVLDGI
;
A
#
# COMPACT_ATOMS: atom_id res chain seq x y z
N MET A 1 2.20 12.33 7.54
CA MET A 1 0.84 12.19 8.10
C MET A 1 0.47 10.74 8.41
N VAL A 2 0.24 9.85 7.43
CA VAL A 2 -0.18 8.46 7.72
C VAL A 2 0.86 7.69 8.53
N ARG A 3 2.14 7.75 8.13
CA ARG A 3 3.26 7.16 8.90
C ARG A 3 3.30 7.66 10.35
N ASP A 4 3.15 8.96 10.54
CA ASP A 4 3.26 9.57 11.87
C ASP A 4 2.08 9.16 12.75
N ARG A 5 0.87 9.09 12.20
CA ARG A 5 -0.32 8.50 12.86
C ARG A 5 -0.11 7.04 13.24
N LEU A 6 0.38 6.23 12.31
CA LEU A 6 0.76 4.84 12.58
C LEU A 6 1.95 4.70 13.54
N LYS A 7 2.69 5.77 13.84
CA LYS A 7 3.71 5.73 14.89
C LYS A 7 3.10 6.10 16.24
N GLU A 8 2.25 7.13 16.28
CA GLU A 8 1.52 7.56 17.48
C GLU A 8 0.68 6.41 18.05
N SER A 9 -0.09 5.76 17.20
CA SER A 9 -0.90 4.60 17.55
C SER A 9 -0.08 3.45 18.17
N TRP A 10 1.25 3.38 17.96
CA TRP A 10 2.14 2.28 18.41
C TRP A 10 2.59 2.56 19.81
N ILE A 11 2.96 3.81 20.01
CA ILE A 11 3.28 4.34 21.32
C ILE A 11 2.04 4.18 22.22
N THR A 12 0.84 4.46 21.70
CA THR A 12 -0.42 4.27 22.44
C THR A 12 -0.68 2.79 22.76
N LEU A 13 -0.64 1.90 21.76
CA LEU A 13 -0.86 0.46 21.96
C LEU A 13 0.18 -0.15 22.93
N GLY A 14 1.45 0.20 22.78
CA GLY A 14 2.53 -0.24 23.67
C GLY A 14 2.50 0.38 25.07
N ARG A 15 1.89 1.55 25.25
CA ARG A 15 1.60 2.12 26.57
C ARG A 15 0.49 1.30 27.26
N ARG A 16 -0.63 1.07 26.57
CA ARG A 16 -1.77 0.31 27.08
C ARG A 16 -1.38 -1.11 27.47
N GLU A 17 -0.62 -1.80 26.64
CA GLU A 17 -0.15 -3.15 26.95
C GLU A 17 0.74 -3.19 28.20
N ARG A 18 1.57 -2.16 28.42
CA ARG A 18 2.37 -2.04 29.65
C ARG A 18 1.51 -1.75 30.88
N GLU A 19 0.48 -0.93 30.74
CA GLU A 19 -0.47 -0.66 31.82
C GLU A 19 -1.28 -1.92 32.17
N ARG A 20 -1.76 -2.65 31.17
CA ARG A 20 -2.44 -3.94 31.36
C ARG A 20 -1.59 -4.94 32.13
N ARG A 21 -0.31 -5.10 31.80
CA ARG A 21 0.60 -5.99 32.55
C ARG A 21 0.83 -5.57 34.00
N ARG A 22 0.69 -4.27 34.31
CA ARG A 22 0.78 -3.77 35.69
C ARG A 22 -0.50 -4.07 36.49
N TRP A 23 -1.68 -3.99 35.87
CA TRP A 23 -2.97 -4.00 36.58
C TRP A 23 -3.86 -5.23 36.34
N GLY A 24 -3.61 -6.04 35.30
CA GLY A 24 -4.56 -7.03 34.76
C GLY A 24 -4.40 -8.47 35.25
N LYS A 25 -3.95 -8.72 36.49
CA LYS A 25 -3.70 -10.10 36.98
C LYS A 25 -4.95 -10.86 37.46
N GLU A 26 -6.15 -10.26 37.49
CA GLU A 26 -7.25 -10.79 38.32
C GLU A 26 -8.48 -11.37 37.58
N ILE A 27 -8.56 -11.35 36.24
CA ILE A 27 -9.75 -11.86 35.49
C ILE A 27 -9.31 -12.76 34.32
N GLU A 28 -9.44 -14.08 34.46
CA GLU A 28 -8.90 -15.08 33.51
C GLU A 28 -9.66 -15.18 32.17
N SER A 29 -11.00 -15.09 32.15
CA SER A 29 -11.79 -15.33 30.92
C SER A 29 -11.92 -14.11 29.99
N GLU A 30 -12.01 -12.90 30.56
CA GLU A 30 -11.99 -11.66 29.79
C GLU A 30 -10.58 -11.36 29.23
N SER A 31 -9.54 -11.87 29.91
CA SER A 31 -8.15 -11.80 29.47
C SER A 31 -7.91 -12.47 28.12
N GLU A 32 -8.54 -13.61 27.82
CA GLU A 32 -8.27 -14.33 26.57
C GLU A 32 -8.73 -13.55 25.32
N SER A 33 -9.98 -13.05 25.31
CA SER A 33 -10.50 -12.25 24.19
C SER A 33 -9.73 -10.95 23.99
N GLN A 34 -9.27 -10.32 25.08
CA GLN A 34 -8.42 -9.12 25.02
C GLN A 34 -7.01 -9.44 24.51
N ASN A 35 -6.42 -10.58 24.90
CA ASN A 35 -5.12 -11.01 24.38
C ASN A 35 -5.20 -11.27 22.87
N VAL A 36 -6.26 -11.92 22.40
CA VAL A 36 -6.51 -12.15 20.97
C VAL A 36 -6.67 -10.82 20.22
N LEU A 37 -7.46 -9.90 20.75
CA LEU A 37 -7.63 -8.56 20.16
C LEU A 37 -6.31 -7.81 20.10
N SER A 38 -5.55 -7.78 21.19
CA SER A 38 -4.24 -7.13 21.25
C SER A 38 -3.32 -7.71 20.18
N ARG A 39 -3.18 -9.04 20.12
CA ARG A 39 -2.34 -9.72 19.12
C ARG A 39 -2.73 -9.34 17.68
N MET A 40 -4.01 -9.42 17.33
CA MET A 40 -4.49 -9.02 15.99
C MET A 40 -4.20 -7.55 15.69
N CYS A 41 -4.39 -6.66 16.67
CA CYS A 41 -4.08 -5.24 16.54
C CYS A 41 -2.58 -5.01 16.27
N TRP A 42 -1.71 -5.69 17.01
CA TRP A 42 -0.26 -5.63 16.83
C TRP A 42 0.17 -6.13 15.44
N GLU A 43 -0.35 -7.27 15.01
CA GLU A 43 -0.01 -7.90 13.74
C GLU A 43 -0.46 -7.07 12.54
N THR A 44 -1.74 -6.67 12.51
CA THR A 44 -2.30 -5.87 11.41
C THR A 44 -1.53 -4.57 11.26
N ARG A 45 -1.17 -3.96 12.38
CA ARG A 45 -0.44 -2.71 12.40
C ARG A 45 1.03 -2.84 12.03
N ARG A 46 1.69 -3.91 12.44
CA ARG A 46 3.05 -4.24 11.99
C ARG A 46 3.08 -4.35 10.46
N LEU A 47 2.11 -5.06 9.87
CA LEU A 47 1.98 -5.18 8.42
C LEU A 47 1.79 -3.82 7.73
N MET A 48 0.88 -2.98 8.23
CA MET A 48 0.67 -1.63 7.67
C MET A 48 1.91 -0.74 7.76
N SER A 49 2.61 -0.76 8.91
CA SER A 49 3.82 0.04 9.13
C SER A 49 4.93 -0.38 8.18
N TRP A 50 5.18 -1.70 8.09
CA TRP A 50 6.16 -2.25 7.17
C TRP A 50 5.85 -1.87 5.73
N TRP A 51 4.61 -2.04 5.27
CA TRP A 51 4.22 -1.68 3.91
C TRP A 51 4.46 -0.19 3.62
N ILE A 52 4.08 0.71 4.53
CA ILE A 52 4.31 2.15 4.35
C ILE A 52 5.80 2.51 4.36
N GLU A 53 6.58 1.92 5.25
CA GLU A 53 8.03 2.16 5.31
C GLU A 53 8.71 1.70 4.02
N GLU A 54 8.35 0.54 3.51
CA GLU A 54 8.90 0.00 2.27
C GLU A 54 8.52 0.86 1.05
N MET A 55 7.25 1.28 0.98
CA MET A 55 6.78 2.19 -0.08
C MET A 55 7.50 3.53 -0.03
N ILE A 56 7.66 4.14 1.15
CA ILE A 56 8.39 5.41 1.31
C ILE A 56 9.86 5.24 0.92
N SER A 57 10.49 4.16 1.38
CA SER A 57 11.88 3.83 1.08
C SER A 57 12.09 3.68 -0.43
N HIS A 58 11.23 2.91 -1.09
CA HIS A 58 11.26 2.70 -2.54
C HIS A 58 11.06 4.02 -3.30
N PHE A 59 10.04 4.80 -2.96
CA PHE A 59 9.75 6.08 -3.61
C PHE A 59 10.89 7.07 -3.46
N TRP A 60 11.50 7.16 -2.28
CA TRP A 60 12.59 8.11 -2.04
C TRP A 60 13.88 7.68 -2.74
N ILE A 61 14.34 6.45 -2.50
CA ILE A 61 15.65 5.99 -2.93
C ILE A 61 15.66 5.65 -4.42
N ASN A 62 14.72 4.80 -4.85
CA ASN A 62 14.77 4.18 -6.17
C ASN A 62 14.07 5.01 -7.24
N VAL A 63 13.06 5.79 -6.84
CA VAL A 63 12.28 6.59 -7.80
C VAL A 63 12.78 8.02 -7.82
N ILE A 64 12.76 8.75 -6.70
CA ILE A 64 13.08 10.17 -6.72
C ILE A 64 14.59 10.38 -6.85
N ASN A 65 15.39 9.87 -5.91
CA ASN A 65 16.83 10.18 -5.87
C ASN A 65 17.58 9.61 -7.07
N LEU A 66 17.35 8.34 -7.40
CA LEU A 66 18.04 7.69 -8.51
C LEU A 66 17.74 8.39 -9.85
N ASN A 67 16.47 8.70 -10.13
CA ASN A 67 16.12 9.37 -11.39
C ASN A 67 16.57 10.83 -11.41
N LEU A 68 16.58 11.52 -10.27
CA LEU A 68 17.11 12.88 -10.18
C LEU A 68 18.62 12.90 -10.46
N MET A 69 19.38 11.98 -9.85
CA MET A 69 20.83 11.86 -10.11
C MET A 69 21.11 11.58 -11.59
N ARG A 70 20.39 10.64 -12.20
CA ARG A 70 20.51 10.34 -13.64
C ARG A 70 20.15 11.53 -14.53
N PHE A 71 19.07 12.24 -14.21
CA PHE A 71 18.66 13.43 -14.94
C PHE A 71 19.72 14.53 -14.89
N MET A 72 20.31 14.76 -13.71
CA MET A 72 21.37 15.76 -13.53
C MET A 72 22.65 15.37 -14.30
N ASP A 73 23.00 14.09 -14.32
CA ASP A 73 24.14 13.58 -15.09
C ASP A 73 23.94 13.76 -16.61
N GLN A 74 22.74 13.44 -17.10
CA GLN A 74 22.36 13.66 -18.50
C GLN A 74 22.35 15.16 -18.85
N LEU A 75 21.84 16.03 -17.96
CA LEU A 75 21.89 17.49 -18.16
C LEU A 75 23.33 18.01 -18.26
N ASN A 76 24.23 17.51 -17.40
CA ASN A 76 25.64 17.91 -17.44
C ASN A 76 26.32 17.48 -18.74
N THR A 77 25.95 16.31 -19.26
CA THR A 77 26.45 15.78 -20.53
C THR A 77 25.98 16.63 -21.73
N ILE A 78 24.71 17.05 -21.73
CA ILE A 78 24.10 17.81 -22.84
C ILE A 78 24.43 19.31 -22.77
N LYS A 79 24.97 19.80 -21.64
CA LYS A 79 25.24 21.23 -21.40
C LYS A 79 26.05 21.92 -22.51
N THR A 80 26.92 21.18 -23.19
CA THR A 80 27.77 21.71 -24.28
C THR A 80 27.03 21.87 -25.61
N ASN A 81 25.95 21.12 -25.85
CA ASN A 81 25.15 21.12 -27.09
C ASN A 81 23.65 21.15 -26.76
N LEU A 82 23.23 22.18 -26.02
CA LEU A 82 21.90 22.27 -25.42
C LEU A 82 20.85 22.65 -26.47
N ASN A 83 20.14 21.65 -27.00
CA ASN A 83 18.95 21.84 -27.84
C ASN A 83 17.68 21.78 -26.96
N PHE A 84 16.78 22.76 -27.10
CA PHE A 84 15.48 22.79 -26.41
C PHE A 84 14.66 21.51 -26.64
N LYS A 85 14.76 20.90 -27.83
CA LYS A 85 14.10 19.63 -28.15
C LYS A 85 14.61 18.50 -27.26
N SER A 86 15.93 18.36 -27.14
CA SER A 86 16.57 17.33 -26.31
C SER A 86 16.27 17.53 -24.82
N LEU A 87 16.27 18.78 -24.34
CA LEU A 87 15.89 19.10 -22.97
C LEU A 87 14.43 18.74 -22.69
N GLY A 88 13.51 19.03 -23.62
CA GLY A 88 12.10 18.67 -23.50
C GLY A 88 11.89 17.15 -23.39
N ILE A 89 12.58 16.38 -24.24
CA ILE A 89 12.54 14.91 -24.21
C ILE A 89 13.09 14.38 -22.88
N LEU A 90 14.24 14.89 -22.43
CA LEU A 90 14.88 14.49 -21.17
C LEU A 90 13.95 14.73 -19.97
N HIS A 91 13.40 15.93 -19.86
CA HIS A 91 12.51 16.33 -18.77
C HIS A 91 11.25 15.46 -18.75
N THR A 92 10.67 15.22 -19.93
CA THR A 92 9.52 14.34 -20.09
C THR A 92 9.82 12.93 -19.59
N HIS A 93 10.95 12.38 -20.03
CA HIS A 93 11.37 11.04 -19.67
C HIS A 93 11.55 10.94 -18.15
N PHE A 94 12.19 11.93 -17.53
CA PHE A 94 12.31 12.02 -16.07
C PHE A 94 10.93 12.01 -15.38
N LEU A 95 10.00 12.87 -15.80
CA LEU A 95 8.65 12.91 -15.21
C LEU A 95 7.89 11.60 -15.39
N PHE A 96 8.05 10.95 -16.54
CA PHE A 96 7.46 9.63 -16.78
C PHE A 96 8.01 8.59 -15.79
N LYS A 97 9.34 8.50 -15.66
CA LYS A 97 10.02 7.57 -14.75
C LYS A 97 9.57 7.80 -13.30
N VAL A 98 9.49 9.06 -12.86
CA VAL A 98 9.02 9.41 -11.52
C VAL A 98 7.55 9.05 -11.32
N SER A 99 6.67 9.45 -12.24
CA SER A 99 5.23 9.18 -12.15
C SER A 99 4.92 7.68 -12.10
N PHE A 100 5.60 6.92 -12.98
CA PHE A 100 5.45 5.46 -13.03
C PHE A 100 6.00 4.78 -11.77
N GLY A 101 7.21 5.15 -11.34
CA GLY A 101 7.83 4.57 -10.15
C GLY A 101 7.08 4.89 -8.85
N LEU A 102 6.40 6.04 -8.78
CA LEU A 102 5.52 6.40 -7.67
C LEU A 102 4.16 5.67 -7.71
N CYS A 103 3.96 4.75 -8.65
CA CYS A 103 2.71 4.02 -8.86
C CYS A 103 1.48 4.92 -9.03
N LEU A 104 1.65 6.13 -9.60
CA LEU A 104 0.54 7.08 -9.77
C LEU A 104 -0.51 6.61 -10.78
N PHE A 105 -0.24 5.55 -11.52
CA PHE A 105 -1.18 4.91 -12.43
C PHE A 105 -2.32 4.17 -11.68
N GLU A 106 -2.09 3.71 -10.44
CA GLU A 106 -3.11 3.11 -9.56
C GLU A 106 -3.32 3.98 -8.31
N ILE A 107 -3.49 5.29 -8.51
CA ILE A 107 -3.62 6.23 -7.39
C ILE A 107 -4.83 5.91 -6.50
N ASP A 108 -5.90 5.33 -7.06
CA ASP A 108 -7.12 5.05 -6.30
C ASP A 108 -6.95 3.85 -5.36
N LEU A 109 -6.24 2.80 -5.78
CA LEU A 109 -5.88 1.67 -4.92
C LEU A 109 -4.91 2.11 -3.82
N LEU A 110 -3.90 2.91 -4.16
CA LEU A 110 -2.97 3.47 -3.16
C LEU A 110 -3.70 4.34 -2.14
N LYS A 111 -4.64 5.19 -2.60
CA LYS A 111 -5.51 5.98 -1.71
C LYS A 111 -6.40 5.10 -0.85
N SER A 112 -6.96 4.00 -1.40
CA SER A 112 -7.77 3.03 -0.63
C SER A 112 -6.96 2.43 0.51
N LEU A 113 -5.77 1.91 0.21
CA LEU A 113 -4.85 1.33 1.19
C LEU A 113 -4.49 2.34 2.28
N LEU A 114 -4.10 3.56 1.92
CA LEU A 114 -3.76 4.61 2.89
C LEU A 114 -4.96 5.01 3.76
N LYS A 115 -6.18 5.08 3.20
CA LYS A 115 -7.41 5.34 3.97
C LYS A 115 -7.72 4.21 4.93
N LYS A 116 -7.53 2.95 4.53
CA LYS A 116 -7.69 1.78 5.39
C LYS A 116 -6.67 1.79 6.54
N CYS A 117 -5.42 2.17 6.27
CA CYS A 117 -4.43 2.36 7.32
C CYS A 117 -4.85 3.40 8.36
N LEU A 118 -5.41 4.53 7.93
CA LEU A 118 -5.91 5.56 8.83
C LEU A 118 -7.12 5.06 9.64
N ARG A 119 -8.13 4.45 8.98
CA ARG A 119 -9.31 3.89 9.66
C ARG A 119 -8.94 2.85 10.71
N LEU A 120 -7.98 1.98 10.39
CA LEU A 120 -7.53 0.99 11.37
C LEU A 120 -6.77 1.66 12.51
N SER A 121 -5.91 2.66 12.24
CA SER A 121 -5.27 3.45 13.30
C SER A 121 -6.29 4.11 14.23
N ASP A 122 -7.34 4.71 13.69
CA ASP A 122 -8.41 5.34 14.46
C ASP A 122 -9.14 4.31 15.34
N GLU A 123 -9.44 3.13 14.76
CA GLU A 123 -10.06 2.04 15.52
C GLU A 123 -9.16 1.52 16.63
N LEU A 124 -7.84 1.53 16.44
CA LEU A 124 -6.85 1.18 17.47
C LEU A 124 -6.74 2.25 18.56
N ASP A 125 -6.80 3.52 18.18
CA ASP A 125 -6.62 4.67 19.08
C ASP A 125 -7.84 4.93 19.97
N CYS A 126 -9.07 4.66 19.50
CA CYS A 126 -10.33 4.88 20.25
C CYS A 126 -10.54 3.98 21.50
N SER A 127 -9.52 3.27 21.99
CA SER A 127 -9.65 2.40 23.17
C SER A 127 -9.47 3.12 24.51
N GLU A 128 -10.35 4.09 24.76
CA GLU A 128 -10.59 4.61 26.12
C GLU A 128 -11.20 3.55 27.06
N PHE A 129 -11.54 2.36 26.55
CA PHE A 129 -12.28 1.32 27.26
C PHE A 129 -11.45 0.25 28.02
N GLU A 130 -10.13 0.35 28.11
CA GLU A 130 -9.27 -0.76 28.62
C GLU A 130 -8.58 -0.52 29.97
N LEU A 131 -8.89 0.55 30.70
CA LEU A 131 -8.25 0.80 32.01
C LEU A 131 -9.15 0.60 33.22
N PHE A 132 -10.44 0.32 33.04
CA PHE A 132 -11.33 0.10 34.16
C PHE A 132 -11.80 -1.35 34.19
N PRO A 133 -11.56 -2.06 35.31
CA PRO A 133 -12.23 -3.31 35.58
C PRO A 133 -13.74 -3.14 35.35
N PRO A 134 -14.46 -4.18 34.89
CA PRO A 134 -15.92 -4.17 34.75
C PRO A 134 -16.68 -3.70 36.01
N LEU A 135 -15.99 -3.67 37.15
CA LEU A 135 -16.47 -3.22 38.46
C LEU A 135 -17.08 -1.80 38.47
N LEU A 136 -16.74 -0.92 37.53
CA LEU A 136 -17.38 0.41 37.45
C LEU A 136 -18.68 0.43 36.63
N PHE A 137 -18.96 -0.60 35.84
CA PHE A 137 -20.19 -0.70 35.03
C PHE A 137 -21.17 -1.75 35.55
N GLN A 138 -20.76 -2.57 36.53
CA GLN A 138 -21.64 -3.50 37.23
C GLN A 138 -22.57 -2.84 38.26
N SER A 139 -22.41 -1.53 38.55
CA SER A 139 -23.25 -0.84 39.52
C SER A 139 -24.69 -0.58 39.04
N ASP A 140 -24.98 -0.67 37.74
CA ASP A 140 -26.33 -0.42 37.21
C ASP A 140 -27.19 -1.68 37.00
N GLN A 141 -26.64 -2.89 37.20
CA GLN A 141 -27.39 -4.15 37.02
C GLN A 141 -27.80 -4.85 38.33
N ILE A 142 -27.48 -4.29 39.49
CA ILE A 142 -27.91 -4.87 40.78
C ILE A 142 -29.40 -4.56 41.08
N GLY A 143 -30.10 -3.77 40.25
CA GLY A 143 -31.44 -3.26 40.55
C GLY A 143 -32.65 -3.85 39.83
N HIS A 144 -32.52 -4.60 38.73
CA HIS A 144 -33.69 -5.03 37.96
C HIS A 144 -33.66 -6.53 37.62
N GLN A 145 -34.06 -7.34 38.60
CA GLN A 145 -34.62 -8.66 38.32
C GLN A 145 -35.92 -8.46 37.54
N THR A 146 -35.92 -8.77 36.25
CA THR A 146 -37.17 -8.95 35.51
C THR A 146 -37.89 -10.21 36.06
N PRO A 147 -39.19 -10.17 36.37
CA PRO A 147 -39.90 -11.30 37.00
C PRO A 147 -40.06 -12.54 36.12
N ASN A 148 -39.72 -12.45 34.84
CA ASN A 148 -39.75 -13.56 33.90
C ASN A 148 -38.33 -14.07 33.72
N GLY A 149 -38.08 -15.31 34.15
CA GLY A 149 -36.78 -16.01 34.14
C GLY A 149 -36.19 -16.30 32.76
N ASN A 150 -36.25 -15.34 31.84
CA ASN A 150 -35.36 -15.32 30.70
C ASN A 150 -33.97 -14.90 31.19
N PRO A 151 -32.89 -15.58 30.77
CA PRO A 151 -31.55 -15.14 31.08
C PRO A 151 -31.39 -13.68 30.62
N PRO A 152 -30.72 -12.82 31.40
CA PRO A 152 -30.44 -11.46 30.97
C PRO A 152 -29.75 -11.55 29.61
N ASN A 153 -30.33 -10.90 28.59
CA ASN A 153 -29.75 -10.80 27.26
C ASN A 153 -28.24 -10.61 27.40
N GLU A 154 -27.45 -11.55 26.88
CA GLU A 154 -26.00 -11.44 26.82
C GLU A 154 -25.67 -10.04 26.28
N GLY A 155 -25.26 -9.14 27.17
CA GLY A 155 -24.89 -7.79 26.79
C GLY A 155 -23.82 -7.91 25.72
N ILE A 156 -24.04 -7.22 24.59
CA ILE A 156 -23.11 -7.22 23.46
C ILE A 156 -21.72 -6.90 24.00
N ASN A 157 -20.85 -7.90 24.07
CA ASN A 157 -19.51 -7.72 24.61
C ASN A 157 -18.76 -6.76 23.66
N PRO A 158 -18.39 -5.54 24.12
CA PRO A 158 -17.80 -4.52 23.25
C PRO A 158 -16.46 -4.98 22.64
N ILE A 159 -15.73 -5.86 23.34
CA ILE A 159 -14.48 -6.45 22.87
C ILE A 159 -14.74 -7.35 21.66
N LYS A 160 -15.81 -8.15 21.68
CA LYS A 160 -16.18 -9.03 20.55
C LYS A 160 -16.58 -8.21 19.31
N VAL A 161 -17.32 -7.13 19.48
CA VAL A 161 -17.70 -6.23 18.37
C VAL A 161 -16.47 -5.59 17.75
N ARG A 162 -15.54 -5.12 18.58
CA ARG A 162 -14.31 -4.50 18.09
C ARG A 162 -13.36 -5.48 17.43
N LEU A 163 -13.20 -6.67 18.01
CA LEU A 163 -12.45 -7.76 17.41
C LEU A 163 -12.97 -8.08 16.01
N LYS A 164 -14.29 -8.16 15.84
CA LYS A 164 -14.93 -8.34 14.54
C LYS A 164 -14.55 -7.21 13.58
N LYS A 165 -14.66 -5.95 14.00
CA LYS A 165 -14.35 -4.79 13.15
C LYS A 165 -12.88 -4.69 12.75
N VAL A 166 -11.95 -4.91 13.69
CA VAL A 166 -10.50 -4.93 13.42
C VAL A 166 -10.16 -6.08 12.47
N LYS A 167 -10.76 -7.25 12.67
CA LYS A 167 -10.59 -8.40 11.78
C LYS A 167 -11.10 -8.12 10.37
N GLU A 168 -12.29 -7.57 10.22
CA GLU A 168 -12.88 -7.18 8.93
C GLU A 168 -11.98 -6.19 8.19
N LEU A 169 -11.56 -5.10 8.86
CA LEU A 169 -10.66 -4.11 8.25
C LEU A 169 -9.28 -4.69 7.91
N GLY A 170 -8.76 -5.61 8.73
CA GLY A 170 -7.49 -6.30 8.47
C GLY A 170 -7.57 -7.20 7.23
N ILE A 171 -8.68 -7.92 7.06
CA ILE A 171 -8.94 -8.75 5.86
C ILE A 171 -9.07 -7.85 4.62
N GLU A 172 -9.85 -6.77 4.71
CA GLU A 172 -10.01 -5.81 3.61
C GLU A 172 -8.69 -5.15 3.21
N PHE A 173 -7.80 -4.86 4.17
CA PHE A 173 -6.48 -4.30 3.88
C PHE A 173 -5.58 -5.31 3.18
N LYS A 174 -5.58 -6.57 3.64
CA LYS A 174 -4.82 -7.65 3.00
C LYS A 174 -5.30 -7.94 1.58
N SER A 175 -6.61 -7.90 1.35
CA SER A 175 -7.21 -8.07 0.02
C SER A 175 -6.70 -6.98 -0.94
N ASP A 176 -6.78 -5.70 -0.55
CA ASP A 176 -6.28 -4.60 -1.38
C ASP A 176 -4.77 -4.70 -1.63
N LEU A 177 -3.99 -5.17 -0.65
CA LEU A 177 -2.56 -5.40 -0.82
C LEU A 177 -2.27 -6.51 -1.84
N LYS A 178 -3.08 -7.58 -1.83
CA LYS A 178 -2.97 -8.66 -2.81
C LYS A 178 -3.33 -8.17 -4.21
N ASP A 179 -4.40 -7.40 -4.34
CA ASP A 179 -4.79 -6.79 -5.61
C ASP A 179 -3.68 -5.85 -6.13
N PHE A 180 -3.08 -5.06 -5.24
CA PHE A 180 -1.96 -4.19 -5.56
C PHE A 180 -0.75 -5.00 -6.06
N PHE A 181 -0.38 -6.07 -5.36
CA PHE A 181 0.71 -6.95 -5.75
C PHE A 181 0.45 -7.65 -7.10
N GLU A 182 -0.79 -8.08 -7.35
CA GLU A 182 -1.16 -8.69 -8.60
C GLU A 182 -1.04 -7.70 -9.77
N ILE A 183 -1.47 -6.45 -9.58
CA ILE A 183 -1.29 -5.40 -10.60
C ILE A 183 0.19 -5.17 -10.88
N LEU A 184 1.02 -5.02 -9.85
CA LEU A 184 2.47 -4.86 -10.02
C LEU A 184 3.09 -6.05 -10.75
N SER A 185 2.67 -7.28 -10.42
CA SER A 185 3.14 -8.51 -11.06
C SER A 185 2.74 -8.57 -12.53
N ARG A 186 1.49 -8.25 -12.86
CA ARG A 186 1.00 -8.17 -14.25
C ARG A 186 1.80 -7.17 -15.08
N ILE A 187 2.13 -6.02 -14.49
CA ILE A 187 2.96 -4.99 -15.13
C ILE A 187 4.39 -5.50 -15.36
N ASN A 188 4.96 -6.21 -14.40
CA ASN A 188 6.30 -6.78 -14.53
C ASN A 188 6.37 -7.89 -15.60
N HIS A 189 5.31 -8.69 -15.72
CA HIS A 189 5.24 -9.82 -16.64
C HIS A 189 4.68 -9.51 -18.03
N GLN A 190 4.13 -8.32 -18.28
CA GLN A 190 3.63 -7.97 -19.60
C GLN A 190 4.78 -7.95 -20.62
N PRO A 191 4.84 -8.88 -21.60
CA PRO A 191 5.76 -8.73 -22.71
C PRO A 191 5.26 -7.54 -23.52
N GLU A 192 6.07 -6.50 -23.66
CA GLU A 192 5.77 -5.42 -24.60
C GLU A 192 5.71 -6.05 -25.98
N LYS A 193 4.49 -6.21 -26.53
CA LYS A 193 4.33 -6.58 -27.92
C LYS A 193 5.05 -5.49 -28.72
N PRO A 194 6.02 -5.84 -29.58
CA PRO A 194 6.61 -4.84 -30.45
C PRO A 194 5.45 -4.27 -31.27
N SER A 195 5.23 -2.96 -31.15
CA SER A 195 4.34 -2.24 -32.05
C SER A 195 5.00 -2.28 -33.42
N THR A 196 4.73 -3.35 -34.18
CA THR A 196 5.08 -3.43 -35.59
C THR A 196 4.27 -2.35 -36.29
N GLY A 197 4.87 -1.17 -36.46
CA GLY A 197 4.28 -0.12 -37.26
C GLY A 197 4.15 -0.61 -38.69
N LEU A 198 2.92 -0.76 -39.19
CA LEU A 198 2.55 -0.48 -40.57
C LEU A 198 1.02 -0.54 -40.74
N GLY A 199 0.43 0.62 -41.05
CA GLY A 199 -0.81 0.75 -41.83
C GLY A 199 -2.14 0.38 -41.17
N GLY A 200 -2.86 1.38 -40.64
CA GLY A 200 -4.25 1.21 -40.21
C GLY A 200 -4.90 2.54 -39.86
N ILE A 201 -5.36 3.24 -40.89
CA ILE A 201 -6.20 4.44 -40.79
C ILE A 201 -7.50 4.10 -40.04
N SER A 202 -8.01 5.09 -39.29
CA SER A 202 -9.36 5.21 -38.74
C SER A 202 -9.50 4.84 -37.26
N GLN A 203 -9.38 5.87 -36.42
CA GLN A 203 -10.52 6.35 -35.64
C GLN A 203 -10.20 7.77 -35.13
N THR A 204 -11.15 8.66 -35.34
CA THR A 204 -11.18 10.05 -34.85
C THR A 204 -11.02 10.07 -33.33
N ILE A 205 -9.90 10.59 -32.85
CA ILE A 205 -9.64 10.81 -31.42
C ILE A 205 -10.06 12.23 -31.09
N ASP A 206 -11.16 12.35 -30.34
CA ASP A 206 -11.50 13.53 -29.57
C ASP A 206 -10.34 13.85 -28.61
N GLN A 207 -9.78 15.06 -28.74
CA GLN A 207 -8.59 15.54 -28.03
C GLN A 207 -8.79 15.82 -26.53
N SER A 208 -9.85 15.31 -25.89
CA SER A 208 -10.18 15.65 -24.50
C SER A 208 -9.88 14.55 -23.45
N THR A 209 -9.43 13.36 -23.86
CA THR A 209 -9.20 12.22 -22.94
C THR A 209 -7.75 11.71 -22.94
N ILE A 210 -6.78 12.62 -23.00
CA ILE A 210 -5.33 12.28 -22.91
C ILE A 210 -4.83 12.16 -21.45
N MET A 211 -5.69 12.39 -20.46
CA MET A 211 -5.31 12.27 -19.05
C MET A 211 -5.85 10.97 -18.44
N MET A 212 -4.95 10.02 -18.19
CA MET A 212 -5.13 8.88 -17.28
C MET A 212 -6.05 7.71 -17.70
N GLY A 213 -6.21 7.41 -18.98
CA GLY A 213 -7.05 6.28 -19.42
C GLY A 213 -6.38 5.37 -20.45
N GLY A 214 -5.34 4.64 -20.07
CA GLY A 214 -4.69 3.69 -20.98
C GLY A 214 -3.85 2.67 -20.23
N MET A 215 -4.50 1.62 -19.71
CA MET A 215 -3.86 0.44 -19.10
C MET A 215 -3.10 -0.45 -20.12
N GLY A 216 -2.54 0.14 -21.17
CA GLY A 216 -1.59 -0.51 -22.06
C GLY A 216 -0.31 0.30 -22.04
N GLY A 217 0.81 -0.34 -21.74
CA GLY A 217 2.14 0.24 -21.49
C GLY A 217 2.77 1.11 -22.59
N SER A 218 1.98 1.64 -23.52
CA SER A 218 2.38 2.61 -24.51
C SER A 218 2.86 3.90 -23.86
N ILE A 219 3.92 4.43 -24.44
CA ILE A 219 4.43 5.76 -24.12
C ILE A 219 3.33 6.78 -24.41
N PRO A 220 3.18 7.85 -23.60
CA PRO A 220 2.22 8.89 -23.89
C PRO A 220 2.41 9.43 -25.32
N GLY A 221 1.35 9.48 -26.13
CA GLY A 221 1.42 9.83 -27.57
C GLY A 221 2.01 11.22 -27.86
N TRP A 222 2.14 12.08 -26.85
CA TRP A 222 2.84 13.35 -26.96
C TRP A 222 4.37 13.21 -27.00
N LEU A 223 4.96 12.14 -26.46
CA LEU A 223 6.39 11.83 -26.68
C LEU A 223 6.64 11.50 -28.15
N GLU A 224 5.71 10.78 -28.80
CA GLU A 224 5.80 10.44 -30.23
C GLU A 224 5.74 11.71 -31.10
N SER A 225 4.93 12.69 -30.72
CA SER A 225 4.84 13.98 -31.42
C SER A 225 6.13 14.80 -31.38
N LEU A 226 7.02 14.58 -30.41
CA LEU A 226 8.33 15.24 -30.34
C LEU A 226 9.37 14.55 -31.26
N GLY A 227 9.04 13.37 -31.78
CA GLY A 227 9.90 12.52 -32.60
C GLY A 227 10.05 12.87 -34.05
N ASN A 228 9.04 13.49 -34.65
CA ASN A 228 8.94 13.60 -36.11
C ASN A 228 10.18 14.28 -36.74
N GLY A 229 11.06 13.46 -37.30
CA GLY A 229 12.34 13.79 -37.92
C GLY A 229 13.26 12.57 -37.97
N ASP A 230 14.04 12.40 -39.04
CA ASP A 230 14.87 11.20 -39.32
C ASP A 230 15.87 10.86 -38.19
N GLU A 231 16.42 11.88 -37.51
CA GLU A 231 17.27 11.72 -36.31
C GLU A 231 16.48 11.54 -34.99
N GLY A 232 15.20 11.93 -34.96
CA GLY A 232 14.35 11.84 -33.77
C GLY A 232 13.82 10.44 -33.50
N ASP A 233 13.74 9.60 -34.54
CA ASP A 233 13.19 8.25 -34.46
C ASP A 233 14.13 7.27 -33.73
N GLU A 234 15.44 7.39 -33.93
CA GLU A 234 16.46 6.60 -33.22
C GLU A 234 16.46 6.92 -31.70
N VAL A 235 16.47 8.22 -31.36
CA VAL A 235 16.45 8.70 -29.96
C VAL A 235 15.16 8.30 -29.25
N LEU A 236 14.03 8.32 -29.96
CA LEU A 236 12.76 7.83 -29.43
C LEU A 236 12.80 6.34 -29.17
N ARG A 237 13.31 5.54 -30.12
CA ARG A 237 13.40 4.08 -29.99
C ARG A 237 14.24 3.68 -28.78
N GLU A 238 15.39 4.32 -28.62
CA GLU A 238 16.27 4.11 -27.46
C GLU A 238 15.59 4.53 -26.15
N SER A 239 14.90 5.67 -26.15
CA SER A 239 14.09 6.11 -25.00
C SER A 239 12.98 5.11 -24.66
N ARG A 240 12.35 4.45 -25.64
CA ARG A 240 11.32 3.42 -25.37
C ARG A 240 11.89 2.23 -24.64
N LEU A 241 13.02 1.72 -25.12
CA LEU A 241 13.70 0.57 -24.53
C LEU A 241 14.15 0.88 -23.10
N GLU A 242 14.74 2.06 -22.88
CA GLU A 242 15.11 2.51 -21.54
C GLU A 242 13.92 2.59 -20.59
N VAL A 243 12.79 3.14 -21.05
CA VAL A 243 11.55 3.21 -20.26
C VAL A 243 11.09 1.79 -19.91
N SER A 244 11.04 0.87 -20.88
CA SER A 244 10.61 -0.50 -20.66
C SER A 244 11.48 -1.24 -19.65
N VAL A 245 12.81 -1.11 -19.79
CA VAL A 245 13.78 -1.68 -18.86
C VAL A 245 13.62 -1.08 -17.47
N PHE A 246 13.45 0.24 -17.38
CA PHE A 246 13.20 0.93 -16.12
C PHE A 246 11.93 0.42 -15.43
N LYS A 247 10.81 0.27 -16.17
CA LYS A 247 9.56 -0.25 -15.62
C LYS A 247 9.75 -1.61 -14.98
N ARG A 248 10.35 -2.57 -15.71
CA ARG A 248 10.60 -3.92 -15.20
C ARG A 248 11.55 -3.91 -14.00
N MET A 249 12.63 -3.14 -14.08
CA MET A 249 13.62 -3.05 -12.99
C MET A 249 12.98 -2.52 -11.71
N VAL A 250 12.26 -1.39 -11.79
CA VAL A 250 11.63 -0.75 -10.62
C VAL A 250 10.51 -1.61 -10.06
N MET A 251 9.68 -2.21 -10.91
CA MET A 251 8.60 -3.08 -10.46
C MET A 251 9.11 -4.39 -9.87
N SER A 252 10.12 -5.01 -10.47
CA SER A 252 10.76 -6.21 -9.93
C SER A 252 11.41 -5.94 -8.57
N GLU A 253 12.02 -4.78 -8.39
CA GLU A 253 12.63 -4.41 -7.10
C GLU A 253 11.56 -4.09 -6.05
N LEU A 254 10.47 -3.42 -6.43
CA LEU A 254 9.35 -3.18 -5.52
C LEU A 254 8.70 -4.51 -5.10
N LEU A 255 8.47 -5.41 -6.05
CA LEU A 255 7.90 -6.73 -5.79
C LEU A 255 8.80 -7.56 -4.87
N SER A 256 10.12 -7.58 -5.08
CA SER A 256 11.03 -8.34 -4.21
C SER A 256 11.07 -7.80 -2.78
N LYS A 257 10.95 -6.48 -2.62
CA LYS A 257 10.86 -5.82 -1.32
C LYS A 257 9.52 -6.08 -0.62
N LEU A 258 8.42 -6.11 -1.38
CA LEU A 258 7.08 -6.40 -0.87
C LEU A 258 6.85 -7.91 -0.64
N ASP A 259 7.64 -8.79 -1.25
CA ASP A 259 7.54 -10.23 -1.04
C ASP A 259 8.57 -10.76 -0.03
N PHE A 260 8.90 -9.96 0.99
CA PHE A 260 9.99 -10.25 1.94
C PHE A 260 9.80 -11.56 2.75
N SER A 261 8.60 -12.13 2.78
CA SER A 261 8.33 -13.39 3.49
C SER A 261 7.70 -14.48 2.62
N GLY A 262 7.68 -14.33 1.29
CA GLY A 262 6.92 -15.23 0.40
C GLY A 262 5.40 -15.18 0.64
N PHE A 263 4.91 -14.18 1.38
CA PHE A 263 3.51 -14.08 1.80
C PHE A 263 2.54 -14.03 0.61
N PHE A 264 2.98 -13.44 -0.50
CA PHE A 264 2.18 -13.36 -1.72
C PHE A 264 2.56 -14.44 -2.74
N SER A 265 3.76 -15.00 -2.64
CA SER A 265 4.30 -16.00 -3.58
C SER A 265 4.07 -17.45 -3.16
N ASP A 266 3.62 -17.74 -1.94
CA ASP A 266 3.32 -19.10 -1.48
C ASP A 266 1.90 -19.53 -1.91
N PRO A 267 1.75 -20.45 -2.89
CA PRO A 267 0.45 -20.95 -3.34
C PRO A 267 -0.22 -21.88 -2.33
N SER A 268 0.44 -22.23 -1.21
CA SER A 268 -0.12 -23.09 -0.16
C SER A 268 -1.01 -22.35 0.85
N GLY A 269 -1.37 -21.10 0.55
CA GLY A 269 -2.13 -20.19 1.42
C GLY A 269 -3.49 -20.70 1.89
N ASP A 270 -3.48 -21.42 3.00
CA ASP A 270 -4.56 -21.30 3.98
C ASP A 270 -4.37 -19.93 4.66
N ASP A 271 -5.32 -19.02 4.46
CA ASP A 271 -5.24 -17.59 4.84
C ASP A 271 -5.01 -17.37 6.36
N ASN A 272 -5.09 -18.45 7.16
CA ASN A 272 -4.77 -18.49 8.59
C ASN A 272 -3.39 -19.10 8.92
N GLU A 273 -2.87 -20.07 8.16
CA GLU A 273 -1.58 -20.73 8.49
C GLU A 273 -0.36 -19.89 8.11
N GLY A 274 -0.44 -19.11 7.03
CA GLY A 274 0.65 -18.18 6.67
C GLY A 274 0.90 -17.13 7.77
N LEU A 275 -0.12 -16.84 8.57
CA LEU A 275 -0.02 -16.00 9.76
C LEU A 275 0.85 -16.70 10.82
N GLU A 276 0.58 -17.97 11.13
CA GLU A 276 1.35 -18.75 12.10
C GLU A 276 2.80 -18.99 11.65
N ARG A 277 3.05 -19.22 10.36
CA ARG A 277 4.42 -19.42 9.84
C ARG A 277 5.30 -18.16 9.89
N VAL A 278 4.72 -16.97 9.66
CA VAL A 278 5.42 -15.69 9.89
C VAL A 278 5.63 -15.43 11.39
N LEU A 279 4.84 -16.07 12.26
CA LEU A 279 4.93 -15.97 13.72
C LEU A 279 5.91 -16.98 14.35
N ASP A 280 6.13 -18.15 13.75
CA ASP A 280 7.06 -19.17 14.26
C ASP A 280 8.51 -18.99 13.76
N GLY A 281 8.71 -18.11 12.77
CA GLY A 281 10.03 -17.82 12.18
C GLY A 281 10.81 -16.65 12.79
N ILE A 282 10.28 -15.96 13.81
CA ILE A 282 10.92 -14.81 14.51
C ILE A 282 10.63 -14.89 16.01
#